data_AF-A0A178IB98-F1
#
_entry.id   AF-A0A178IB98-F1
#
_cell.length_a   1.000
_cell.length_b   1.000
_cell.length_c   1.000
_cell.angle_alpha   90.00
_cell.angle_beta   90.00
_cell.angle_gamma   90.00
#
_symmetry.space_group_name_H-M   'P 1'
#
loop_
_entity.id
_entity.type
_entity.pdbx_description
1 polymer ?
#
loop_
_entity_poly.entity_id
_entity_poly.type
_entity_poly.pdbx_seq_one_letter_code
_entity_poly.pdbx_strand_id
1 'polypeptide(L)'
;MAIKPKPNDNTVTPAPEKEGPLQFRNNPEVQKRLDAYKVANAGDVEYYTRVVREAPERARDMLLYKDMQRHETDMRLIEKQLPQAKAFYNAQPQEVKSRIDQRLEGVQPYYKDKAFVGEVLREMNRQNRQMLTGPKPGMAMSAG
;
A
#
# COMPACT_ATOMS: atom_id res chain seq x y z
N MET A 1 5.95 -53.92 -0.46
CA MET A 1 5.95 -53.99 1.02
C MET A 1 7.28 -53.38 1.48
N ALA A 2 7.41 -52.29 2.20
CA ALA A 2 6.44 -51.52 2.97
C ALA A 2 6.86 -50.03 2.95
N ILE A 3 5.89 -49.17 2.65
CA ILE A 3 5.90 -47.74 2.95
C ILE A 3 5.81 -47.64 4.47
N LYS A 4 6.75 -46.93 5.11
CA LYS A 4 6.57 -46.47 6.50
C LYS A 4 5.96 -45.07 6.45
N PRO A 5 4.74 -44.85 6.95
CA PRO A 5 4.19 -43.51 7.10
C PRO A 5 4.20 -43.03 8.56
N LYS A 6 4.09 -41.69 8.69
CA LYS A 6 3.62 -40.86 9.83
C LYS A 6 4.67 -40.32 10.81
N PRO A 7 4.41 -39.16 11.47
CA PRO A 7 3.11 -38.47 11.57
C PRO A 7 3.08 -37.00 11.12
N ASN A 8 1.85 -36.55 10.83
CA ASN A 8 1.45 -35.16 10.73
C ASN A 8 1.93 -34.38 11.96
N ASP A 9 2.73 -33.35 11.74
CA ASP A 9 2.85 -32.28 12.71
C ASP A 9 1.84 -31.20 12.34
N ASN A 10 0.91 -30.99 13.26
CA ASN A 10 -0.05 -29.91 13.24
C ASN A 10 0.68 -28.61 12.93
N THR A 11 0.24 -27.90 11.88
CA THR A 11 0.50 -26.48 11.74
C THR A 11 -0.18 -25.77 12.90
N VAL A 12 0.51 -25.74 14.04
CA VAL A 12 0.26 -24.80 15.11
C VAL A 12 0.58 -23.44 14.50
N THR A 13 -0.44 -22.69 14.13
CA THR A 13 -0.34 -21.25 13.91
C THR A 13 0.38 -20.69 15.14
N PRO A 14 1.61 -20.15 15.01
CA PRO A 14 2.24 -19.54 16.16
C PRO A 14 1.35 -18.39 16.62
N ALA A 15 0.97 -18.42 17.89
CA ALA A 15 0.26 -17.32 18.54
C ALA A 15 1.01 -16.01 18.25
N PRO A 16 0.31 -14.88 18.05
CA PRO A 16 0.96 -13.62 17.75
C PRO A 16 1.96 -13.31 18.86
N GLU A 17 3.24 -13.28 18.51
CA GLU A 17 4.31 -12.79 19.36
C GLU A 17 3.85 -11.43 19.90
N LYS A 18 3.99 -11.21 21.22
CA LYS A 18 3.62 -9.94 21.84
C LYS A 18 4.43 -8.83 21.18
N GLU A 19 3.81 -8.15 20.22
CA GLU A 19 4.39 -6.99 19.55
C GLU A 19 4.83 -5.99 20.61
N GLY A 20 6.03 -5.43 20.44
CA GLY A 20 6.54 -4.38 21.32
C GLY A 20 5.60 -3.18 21.39
N PRO A 21 5.79 -2.25 22.34
CA PRO A 21 4.91 -1.10 22.49
C PRO A 21 4.81 -0.31 21.18
N LEU A 22 3.56 0.01 20.80
CA LEU A 22 3.23 0.80 19.61
C LEU A 22 4.06 2.09 19.59
N GLN A 23 4.91 2.24 18.57
CA GLN A 23 5.66 3.47 18.35
C GLN A 23 4.93 4.36 17.35
N PHE A 24 4.55 5.57 17.78
CA PHE A 24 3.85 6.53 16.93
C PHE A 24 4.85 7.52 16.34
N ARG A 25 4.83 7.65 15.01
CA ARG A 25 5.58 8.71 14.31
C ARG A 25 4.78 10.01 14.42
N ASN A 26 5.28 10.95 15.22
CA ASN A 26 4.63 12.25 15.39
C ASN A 26 5.16 13.26 14.37
N ASN A 27 4.28 13.73 13.48
CA ASN A 27 4.57 14.89 12.64
C ASN A 27 4.01 16.15 13.32
N PRO A 28 4.86 17.14 13.67
CA PRO A 28 4.42 18.33 14.40
C PRO A 28 3.40 19.18 13.62
N GLU A 29 3.46 19.19 12.28
CA GLU A 29 2.48 19.94 11.48
C GLU A 29 1.09 19.30 11.53
N VAL A 30 1.04 17.96 11.47
CA VAL A 30 -0.22 17.21 11.60
C VAL A 30 -0.81 17.41 12.99
N GLN A 31 0.04 17.40 14.03
CA GLN A 31 -0.40 17.63 15.39
C GLN A 31 -1.03 19.02 15.57
N LYS A 32 -0.41 20.08 15.04
CA LYS A 32 -0.99 21.44 15.08
C LYS A 32 -2.36 21.52 14.41
N ARG A 33 -2.52 20.88 13.24
CA ARG A 33 -3.82 20.84 12.54
C ARG A 33 -4.86 20.06 13.33
N LEU A 34 -4.46 18.96 13.95
CA LEU A 34 -5.33 18.16 14.81
C LEU A 34 -5.78 18.95 16.04
N ASP A 35 -4.88 19.70 16.69
CA ASP A 35 -5.22 20.49 17.87
C ASP A 35 -6.17 21.64 17.51
N ALA A 36 -5.96 22.32 16.37
CA ALA A 36 -6.90 23.31 15.85
C ALA A 36 -8.30 22.69 15.57
N TYR A 37 -8.33 21.49 14.99
CA TYR A 37 -9.59 20.75 14.75
C TYR A 37 -10.32 20.43 16.07
N LYS A 38 -9.59 19.96 17.08
CA LYS A 38 -10.16 19.63 18.40
C LYS A 38 -10.78 20.86 19.07
N VAL A 39 -10.12 22.01 18.98
CA VAL A 39 -10.64 23.28 19.53
C VAL A 39 -11.92 23.70 18.81
N ALA A 40 -11.94 23.59 17.48
CA ALA A 40 -13.12 23.96 16.68
C ALA A 40 -14.29 22.97 16.86
N ASN A 41 -14.02 21.71 17.19
CA ASN A 41 -15.02 20.64 17.26
C ASN A 41 -14.98 19.91 18.61
N ALA A 42 -15.15 20.66 19.71
CA ALA A 42 -15.09 20.09 21.06
C ALA A 42 -16.08 18.93 21.28
N GLY A 43 -17.28 18.99 20.67
CA GLY A 43 -18.27 17.91 20.75
C GLY A 43 -17.80 16.59 20.14
N ASP A 44 -17.04 16.63 19.04
CA ASP A 44 -16.44 15.43 18.45
C ASP A 44 -15.42 14.79 19.40
N VAL A 45 -14.62 15.62 20.08
CA VAL A 45 -13.62 15.14 21.04
C VAL A 45 -14.29 14.43 22.20
N GLU A 46 -15.35 15.01 22.76
CA GLU A 46 -16.13 14.38 23.83
C GLU A 46 -16.77 13.07 23.37
N TYR A 47 -17.41 13.07 22.19
CA TYR A 47 -18.05 11.89 21.64
C TYR A 47 -17.04 10.75 21.41
N TYR A 48 -15.94 11.01 20.70
CA TYR A 48 -14.95 9.97 20.44
C TYR A 48 -14.23 9.50 21.70
N THR A 49 -14.00 10.38 22.68
CA THR A 49 -13.48 9.98 23.99
C THR A 49 -14.43 9.03 24.69
N ARG A 50 -15.74 9.31 24.65
CA ARG A 50 -16.76 8.43 25.21
C ARG A 50 -16.81 7.08 24.50
N VAL A 51 -16.79 7.08 23.17
CA VAL A 51 -16.82 5.85 22.36
C VAL A 51 -15.62 4.95 22.68
N VAL A 52 -14.41 5.51 22.80
CA VAL A 52 -13.22 4.73 23.16
C VAL A 52 -13.34 4.12 24.56
N ARG A 53 -13.93 4.85 25.52
CA ARG A 53 -14.09 4.39 26.90
C ARG A 53 -15.20 3.37 27.07
N GLU A 54 -16.35 3.58 26.44
CA GLU A 54 -17.57 2.79 26.66
C GLU A 54 -17.73 1.65 25.64
N ALA A 55 -17.21 1.81 24.41
CA ALA A 55 -17.36 0.84 23.33
C ALA A 55 -16.07 0.72 22.49
N PRO A 56 -14.96 0.20 23.06
CA PRO A 56 -13.67 0.17 22.40
C PRO A 56 -13.66 -0.66 21.09
N GLU A 57 -14.46 -1.72 21.01
CA GLU A 57 -14.62 -2.50 19.77
C GLU A 57 -15.25 -1.66 18.66
N ARG A 58 -16.28 -0.86 18.99
CA ARG A 58 -16.87 0.08 18.05
C ARG A 58 -15.87 1.16 17.64
N ALA A 59 -15.04 1.66 18.56
CA ALA A 59 -13.97 2.61 18.23
C ALA A 59 -12.98 2.01 17.20
N ARG A 60 -12.56 0.75 17.41
CA ARG A 60 -11.71 0.00 16.46
C ARG A 60 -12.40 -0.12 15.10
N ASP A 61 -13.65 -0.56 15.08
CA ASP A 61 -14.37 -0.79 13.83
C ASP A 61 -14.61 0.53 13.07
N MET A 62 -14.82 1.64 13.76
CA MET A 62 -14.90 2.98 13.15
C MET A 62 -13.58 3.41 12.50
N LEU A 63 -12.43 3.05 13.08
CA LEU A 63 -11.12 3.30 12.45
C LEU A 63 -10.95 2.46 11.19
N LEU A 64 -11.24 1.16 11.27
CA LEU A 64 -11.18 0.25 10.12
C LEU A 64 -12.14 0.68 9.00
N TYR A 65 -13.33 1.16 9.36
CA TYR A 65 -14.30 1.68 8.40
C TYR A 65 -13.78 2.91 7.65
N LYS A 66 -13.11 3.84 8.35
CA LYS A 66 -12.48 5.01 7.69
C LYS A 66 -11.38 4.57 6.72
N ASP A 67 -10.57 3.59 7.09
CA ASP A 67 -9.53 3.03 6.21
C ASP A 67 -10.14 2.35 4.98
N MET A 68 -11.24 1.62 5.16
CA MET A 68 -12.01 1.02 4.07
C MET A 68 -12.57 2.10 3.12
N GLN A 69 -13.22 3.15 3.63
CA GLN A 69 -13.74 4.25 2.81
C GLN A 69 -12.63 4.96 2.02
N ARG A 70 -11.46 5.14 2.63
CA ARG A 70 -10.29 5.68 1.94
C ARG A 70 -9.84 4.76 0.82
N HIS A 71 -9.77 3.45 1.06
CA HIS A 71 -9.44 2.47 0.03
C HIS A 71 -10.45 2.50 -1.13
N GLU A 72 -11.75 2.52 -0.85
CA GLU A 72 -12.80 2.62 -1.87
C GLU A 72 -12.65 3.89 -2.72
N THR A 73 -12.33 5.02 -2.07
CA THR A 73 -12.10 6.28 -2.77
C THR A 73 -10.89 6.20 -3.69
N ASP A 74 -9.79 5.61 -3.22
CA ASP A 74 -8.59 5.37 -4.03
C ASP A 74 -8.95 4.45 -5.22
N MET A 75 -9.72 3.38 -4.98
CA MET A 75 -10.09 2.41 -6.01
C MET A 75 -10.89 3.03 -7.16
N ARG A 76 -11.73 4.04 -6.91
CA ARG A 76 -12.43 4.76 -7.99
C ARG A 76 -11.48 5.41 -9.00
N LEU A 77 -10.29 5.85 -8.55
CA LEU A 77 -9.27 6.36 -9.47
C LEU A 77 -8.52 5.21 -10.15
N ILE A 78 -8.20 4.16 -9.40
CA ILE A 78 -7.54 2.96 -9.93
C ILE A 78 -8.36 2.31 -11.04
N GLU A 79 -9.67 2.16 -10.87
CA GLU A 79 -10.59 1.62 -11.88
C GLU A 79 -10.52 2.38 -13.21
N LYS A 80 -10.38 3.71 -13.15
CA LYS A 80 -10.23 4.55 -14.35
C LYS A 80 -8.87 4.37 -15.02
N GLN A 81 -7.82 4.13 -14.23
CA GLN A 81 -6.45 3.96 -14.72
C GLN A 81 -6.16 2.51 -15.16
N LEU A 82 -6.92 1.54 -14.68
CA LEU A 82 -6.71 0.12 -14.90
C LEU A 82 -6.63 -0.26 -16.39
N PRO A 83 -7.49 0.24 -17.29
CA PRO A 83 -7.40 -0.09 -18.71
C PRO A 83 -6.08 0.38 -19.34
N GLN A 84 -5.65 1.61 -19.02
CA GLN A 84 -4.40 2.18 -19.50
C GLN A 84 -3.19 1.43 -18.94
N ALA A 85 -3.23 1.08 -17.65
CA ALA A 85 -2.18 0.30 -17.01
C ALA A 85 -2.04 -1.10 -17.63
N LYS A 86 -3.17 -1.77 -17.92
CA LYS A 86 -3.18 -3.06 -18.62
C LYS A 86 -2.63 -2.95 -20.04
N ALA A 87 -3.02 -1.91 -20.78
CA ALA A 87 -2.50 -1.67 -22.14
C ALA A 87 -0.98 -1.45 -22.13
N PHE A 88 -0.48 -0.62 -21.20
CA PHE A 88 0.97 -0.42 -21.03
C PHE A 88 1.66 -1.73 -20.69
N TYR A 89 1.19 -2.45 -19.66
CA TYR A 89 1.76 -3.74 -19.25
C TYR A 89 1.83 -4.72 -20.42
N ASN A 90 0.75 -4.85 -21.21
CA ASN A 90 0.70 -5.76 -22.34
C ASN A 90 1.71 -5.42 -23.44
N ALA A 91 2.02 -4.13 -23.64
CA ALA A 91 3.00 -3.66 -24.60
C ALA A 91 4.46 -3.81 -24.14
N GLN A 92 4.71 -4.10 -22.86
CA GLN A 92 6.06 -4.22 -22.32
C GLN A 92 6.75 -5.55 -22.70
N PRO A 93 8.10 -5.56 -22.78
CA PRO A 93 8.89 -6.80 -22.89
C PRO A 93 8.66 -7.73 -21.69
N GLN A 94 8.90 -9.03 -21.91
CA GLN A 94 8.66 -10.06 -20.89
C GLN A 94 9.42 -9.81 -19.58
N GLU A 95 10.63 -9.28 -19.65
CA GLU A 95 11.44 -8.95 -18.47
C GLU A 95 10.77 -7.92 -17.55
N VAL A 96 10.12 -6.90 -18.13
CA VAL A 96 9.42 -5.85 -17.38
C VAL A 96 8.13 -6.42 -16.78
N LYS A 97 7.41 -7.25 -17.55
CA LYS A 97 6.23 -7.96 -17.06
C LYS A 97 6.56 -8.82 -15.85
N SER A 98 7.59 -9.65 -15.95
CA SER A 98 8.04 -10.52 -14.85
C SER A 98 8.44 -9.72 -13.60
N ARG A 99 9.08 -8.55 -13.76
CA ARG A 99 9.40 -7.68 -12.62
C ARG A 99 8.16 -7.15 -11.92
N ILE A 100 7.15 -6.73 -12.69
CA ILE A 100 5.87 -6.28 -12.14
C ILE A 100 5.19 -7.45 -11.42
N ASP A 101 5.11 -8.63 -12.06
CA ASP A 101 4.46 -9.81 -11.48
C ASP A 101 5.11 -10.27 -10.19
N GLN A 102 6.45 -10.29 -10.12
CA GLN A 102 7.21 -10.61 -8.91
C GLN A 102 6.90 -9.65 -7.76
N ARG A 103 6.74 -8.35 -8.05
CA ARG A 103 6.36 -7.37 -7.02
C ARG A 103 4.91 -7.48 -6.57
N LEU A 104 4.07 -8.12 -7.37
CA LEU A 104 2.68 -8.39 -7.04
C LEU A 104 2.49 -9.76 -6.37
N GLU A 105 3.55 -10.55 -6.26
CA GLU A 105 3.53 -11.82 -5.55
C GLU A 105 3.26 -11.59 -4.05
N GLY A 106 2.29 -12.34 -3.51
CA GLY A 106 1.87 -12.19 -2.11
C GLY A 106 0.99 -10.97 -1.82
N VAL A 107 0.69 -10.12 -2.79
CA VAL A 107 -0.30 -9.04 -2.60
C VAL A 107 -1.68 -9.65 -2.40
N GLN A 108 -2.34 -9.31 -1.29
CA GLN A 108 -3.70 -9.76 -1.00
C GLN A 108 -4.64 -9.38 -2.17
N PRO A 109 -5.52 -10.28 -2.62
CA PRO A 109 -6.44 -10.02 -3.74
C PRO A 109 -7.20 -8.70 -3.64
N TYR A 110 -7.58 -8.29 -2.43
CA TYR A 110 -8.28 -7.03 -2.17
C TYR A 110 -7.49 -5.77 -2.61
N TYR A 111 -6.16 -5.81 -2.58
CA TYR A 111 -5.29 -4.70 -2.97
C TYR A 111 -4.64 -4.88 -4.35
N LYS A 112 -4.94 -5.97 -5.05
CA LYS A 112 -4.19 -6.39 -6.25
C LYS A 112 -4.25 -5.36 -7.37
N ASP A 113 -5.42 -4.81 -7.67
CA ASP A 113 -5.58 -3.82 -8.74
C ASP A 113 -4.86 -2.51 -8.43
N LYS A 114 -4.95 -2.05 -7.17
CA LYS A 114 -4.22 -0.87 -6.71
C LYS A 114 -2.71 -1.07 -6.81
N ALA A 115 -2.22 -2.23 -6.35
CA ALA A 115 -0.80 -2.56 -6.42
C ALA A 115 -0.33 -2.68 -7.87
N PHE A 116 -1.12 -3.31 -8.74
CA PHE A 116 -0.81 -3.45 -10.17
C PHE A 116 -0.67 -2.09 -10.84
N VAL A 117 -1.67 -1.20 -10.71
CA VAL A 117 -1.62 0.14 -11.29
C VAL A 117 -0.44 0.93 -10.72
N GLY A 118 -0.18 0.84 -9.42
CA GLY A 118 0.97 1.47 -8.78
C GLY A 118 2.32 1.04 -9.36
N GLU A 119 2.53 -0.26 -9.53
CA GLU A 119 3.77 -0.80 -10.10
C GLU A 119 3.93 -0.50 -11.58
N VAL A 120 2.84 -0.56 -12.36
CA VAL A 120 2.84 -0.16 -13.77
C VAL A 120 3.23 1.32 -13.92
N LEU A 121 2.60 2.21 -13.16
CA LEU A 121 2.92 3.65 -13.19
C LEU A 121 4.35 3.92 -12.72
N ARG A 122 4.86 3.16 -11.74
CA ARG A 122 6.24 3.25 -11.28
C ARG A 122 7.23 2.86 -12.38
N GLU A 123 6.99 1.76 -13.10
CA GLU A 123 7.85 1.37 -14.23
C GLU A 123 7.75 2.37 -15.40
N MET A 124 6.56 2.90 -15.69
CA MET A 124 6.38 3.97 -16.68
C MET A 124 7.19 5.22 -16.32
N ASN A 125 7.12 5.66 -15.06
CA ASN A 125 7.91 6.80 -14.57
C ASN A 125 9.41 6.52 -14.61
N ARG A 126 9.83 5.27 -14.34
CA ARG A 126 11.23 4.86 -14.45
C ARG A 126 11.73 4.95 -15.89
N GLN A 127 10.98 4.43 -16.85
CA GLN A 127 11.32 4.50 -18.27
C GLN A 127 11.41 5.96 -18.75
N ASN A 128 10.43 6.79 -18.40
CA ASN A 128 10.43 8.21 -18.72
C ASN A 128 11.66 8.93 -18.17
N ARG A 129 12.06 8.64 -16.92
CA ARG A 129 13.28 9.21 -16.34
C ARG A 129 14.53 8.73 -17.08
N GLN A 130 14.63 7.44 -17.41
CA GLN A 130 15.77 6.90 -18.15
C GLN A 130 15.91 7.53 -19.54
N MET A 131 14.82 7.83 -20.23
CA MET A 131 14.85 8.56 -21.51
C MET A 131 15.34 10.00 -21.33
N LEU A 132 14.95 10.68 -20.26
CA LEU A 132 15.36 12.06 -19.97
C LEU A 132 16.81 12.18 -19.49
N THR A 133 17.32 11.16 -18.79
CA THR A 133 18.69 11.13 -18.24
C THR A 133 19.67 10.29 -19.06
N GLY A 134 19.20 9.68 -20.15
CA GLY A 134 20.06 8.94 -21.08
C GLY A 134 21.07 9.88 -21.75
N PRO A 135 22.27 9.39 -22.12
CA PRO A 135 23.25 10.23 -22.79
C PRO A 135 22.65 10.71 -24.12
N LYS A 136 22.55 12.04 -24.28
CA LYS A 136 22.16 12.64 -25.57
C LYS A 136 23.16 12.17 -26.63
N PRO A 137 22.72 11.54 -27.74
CA PRO A 137 23.61 11.23 -28.84
C PRO A 137 24.11 12.56 -29.42
N GLY A 138 25.32 12.97 -29.01
CA GLY A 138 25.91 14.26 -29.40
C GLY A 138 26.91 14.86 -28.41
N MET A 139 26.97 14.42 -27.15
CA MET A 139 27.93 14.97 -26.16
C MET A 139 29.19 14.12 -25.94
N ALA A 140 29.38 13.03 -26.69
CA ALA A 140 30.57 12.17 -26.56
C ALA A 140 31.74 12.59 -27.49
N MET A 141 31.62 13.65 -28.29
CA MET A 141 32.66 14.10 -29.21
C MET A 141 32.88 15.62 -29.09
N SER A 142 33.33 16.08 -27.92
CA SER A 142 33.85 17.44 -27.72
C SER A 142 34.80 17.48 -26.52
N ALA A 143 35.81 16.61 -26.55
CA ALA A 143 37.04 16.82 -25.81
C ALA A 143 38.17 16.64 -26.82
N GLY A 144 38.36 17.69 -27.62
CA GLY A 144 39.58 17.93 -28.38
C GLY A 144 40.59 18.67 -27.52
#